data_AF-A0A1S4BP04-F1
#
_entry.id   AF-A0A1S4BP04-F1
#
_cell.length_a   1.000
_cell.length_b   1.000
_cell.length_c   1.000
_cell.angle_alpha   90.00
_cell.angle_beta   90.00
_cell.angle_gamma   90.00
#
_symmetry.space_group_name_H-M   'P 1'
#
loop_
_entity.id
_entity.type
_entity.pdbx_description
1 polymer ?
#
loop_
_entity_poly.entity_id
_entity_poly.type
_entity_poly.pdbx_seq_one_letter_code
_entity_poly.pdbx_strand_id
1 'polypeptide(L)'
;MDLSKGLPVGVHEISRRPANYHPSIWGDYFLDCVSDSMIINPLEQKQVQDLREEVRKMLMEVHDTSSEKLELIDKIQRLGVSYHFEEEIEASLQRMYEAYRECNNIYGDDLYLVALGFRLLRQQGHFVSCGK
;
A
#
# COMPACT_ATOMS: atom_id res chain seq x y z
N MET A 1 17.01 -80.10 -7.38
CA MET A 1 17.86 -78.93 -7.65
C MET A 1 17.29 -78.33 -8.93
N ASP A 2 16.71 -77.14 -9.00
CA ASP A 2 16.88 -75.87 -8.29
C ASP A 2 15.50 -75.17 -8.16
N LEU A 3 15.13 -74.55 -7.03
CA LEU A 3 15.55 -73.23 -6.50
C LEU A 3 15.17 -72.05 -7.41
N SER A 4 13.91 -71.61 -7.33
CA SER A 4 13.50 -70.19 -7.40
C SER A 4 11.98 -70.03 -7.44
N LYS A 5 11.32 -70.27 -6.30
CA LYS A 5 10.06 -69.57 -6.02
C LYS A 5 10.39 -68.44 -5.05
N GLY A 6 10.86 -67.33 -5.60
CA GLY A 6 10.98 -66.08 -4.88
C GLY A 6 9.58 -65.61 -4.49
N LEU A 7 9.39 -65.36 -3.20
CA LEU A 7 8.19 -64.73 -2.63
C LEU A 7 7.94 -63.40 -3.36
N PRO A 8 6.70 -63.04 -3.73
CA PRO A 8 6.45 -61.74 -4.34
C PRO A 8 6.79 -60.68 -3.29
N VAL A 9 7.81 -59.86 -3.58
CA VAL A 9 8.03 -58.61 -2.86
C VAL A 9 6.74 -57.83 -3.02
N GLY A 10 6.00 -57.68 -1.92
CA GLY A 10 4.82 -56.84 -1.86
C GLY A 10 5.26 -55.43 -2.20
N VAL A 11 5.01 -55.01 -3.44
CA VAL A 11 4.99 -53.59 -3.78
C VAL A 11 3.80 -53.06 -3.02
N HIS A 12 4.02 -52.57 -1.80
CA HIS A 12 3.03 -51.75 -1.12
C HIS A 12 2.86 -50.52 -2.00
N GLU A 13 1.87 -50.57 -2.88
CA GLU A 13 1.45 -49.46 -3.71
C GLU A 13 1.00 -48.37 -2.75
N ILE A 14 1.85 -47.35 -2.57
CA ILE A 14 1.55 -46.22 -1.69
C ILE A 14 0.47 -45.39 -2.41
N SER A 15 -0.78 -45.74 -2.15
CA SER A 15 -1.94 -45.01 -2.67
C SER A 15 -2.07 -43.68 -1.93
N ARG A 16 -1.60 -42.60 -2.55
CA ARG A 16 -1.78 -41.23 -2.03
C ARG A 16 -3.24 -40.81 -2.19
N ARG A 17 -3.82 -40.25 -1.13
CA ARG A 17 -5.19 -39.69 -1.20
C ARG A 17 -5.23 -38.51 -2.19
N PRO A 18 -6.27 -38.41 -3.04
CA PRO A 18 -6.41 -37.30 -3.97
C PRO A 18 -6.68 -36.01 -3.19
N ALA A 19 -6.05 -34.92 -3.63
CA ALA A 19 -6.08 -33.66 -2.92
C ALA A 19 -7.40 -32.87 -3.14
N ASN A 20 -8.11 -33.12 -4.24
CA ASN A 20 -9.42 -32.55 -4.58
C ASN A 20 -9.51 -31.01 -4.46
N TYR A 21 -8.40 -30.29 -4.66
CA TYR A 21 -8.40 -28.84 -4.68
C TYR A 21 -9.04 -28.30 -5.96
N HIS A 22 -9.76 -27.19 -5.83
CA HIS A 22 -10.30 -26.46 -6.99
C HIS A 22 -9.14 -25.90 -7.82
N PRO A 23 -9.22 -25.95 -9.16
CA PRO A 23 -8.19 -25.36 -10.03
C PRO A 23 -8.05 -23.85 -9.82
N SER A 24 -6.93 -23.30 -10.29
CA SER A 24 -6.73 -21.85 -10.33
C SER A 24 -7.86 -21.18 -11.12
N ILE A 25 -8.44 -20.11 -10.56
CA ILE A 25 -9.44 -19.30 -11.27
C ILE A 25 -8.85 -18.58 -12.49
N TRP A 26 -7.53 -18.44 -12.54
CA TRP A 26 -6.82 -17.69 -13.60
C TRP A 26 -6.12 -18.60 -14.62
N GLY A 27 -5.90 -19.88 -14.31
CA GLY A 27 -5.11 -20.78 -15.15
C GLY A 27 -3.80 -20.13 -15.59
N ASP A 28 -3.56 -20.13 -16.90
CA ASP A 28 -2.38 -19.54 -17.54
C ASP A 28 -2.63 -18.13 -18.10
N TYR A 29 -3.79 -17.51 -17.81
CA TYR A 29 -4.23 -16.25 -18.41
C TYR A 29 -3.20 -15.11 -18.31
N PHE A 30 -2.43 -15.06 -17.23
CA PHE A 30 -1.39 -14.04 -17.05
C PHE A 30 0.00 -14.44 -17.56
N LEU A 31 0.20 -15.69 -17.99
CA LEU A 31 1.49 -16.14 -18.56
C LEU A 31 1.76 -15.51 -19.92
N ASP A 32 0.71 -15.25 -20.70
CA ASP A 32 0.78 -14.57 -22.01
C ASP A 32 0.71 -13.04 -21.89
N CYS A 33 0.94 -12.49 -20.69
CA CYS A 33 0.98 -11.04 -20.46
C CYS A 33 2.28 -10.43 -21.02
N VAL A 34 2.45 -10.50 -22.34
CA VAL A 34 3.38 -9.66 -23.10
C VAL A 34 2.52 -8.55 -23.71
N SER A 35 2.16 -7.57 -22.88
CA SER A 35 1.22 -6.54 -23.31
C SER A 35 1.95 -5.38 -23.97
N ASP A 36 1.54 -5.05 -25.20
CA ASP A 36 1.79 -3.74 -25.84
C ASP A 36 1.35 -2.57 -24.93
N SER A 37 0.57 -2.83 -23.86
CA SER A 37 0.20 -1.87 -22.82
C SER A 37 1.36 -1.38 -21.93
N MET A 38 2.55 -1.98 -22.01
CA MET A 38 3.76 -1.43 -21.35
C MET A 38 4.36 -0.25 -22.13
N ILE A 39 3.94 -0.03 -23.37
CA ILE A 39 4.31 1.15 -24.15
C ILE A 39 3.42 2.31 -23.68
N ILE A 40 3.78 2.92 -22.56
CA ILE A 40 3.20 4.21 -22.17
C ILE A 40 3.54 5.20 -23.29
N ASN A 41 2.51 5.77 -23.91
CA ASN A 41 2.76 6.71 -25.00
C ASN A 41 3.44 7.98 -24.42
N PRO A 42 4.32 8.67 -25.18
CA PRO A 42 5.03 9.85 -24.66
C PRO A 42 4.11 10.98 -24.18
N LEU A 43 2.89 11.10 -24.72
CA LEU A 43 1.91 12.10 -24.32
C LEU A 43 1.31 11.79 -22.94
N GLU A 44 0.93 10.54 -22.69
CA GLU A 44 0.43 10.04 -21.39
C GLU A 44 1.51 10.18 -20.32
N GLN A 45 2.76 9.82 -20.65
CA GLN A 45 3.88 9.99 -19.72
C GLN A 45 4.07 11.46 -19.34
N LYS A 46 3.95 12.37 -20.30
CA LYS A 46 4.00 13.81 -20.03
C LYS A 46 2.84 14.26 -19.15
N GLN A 47 1.61 13.83 -19.43
CA GLN A 47 0.45 14.16 -18.60
C GLN A 47 0.61 13.69 -17.15
N VAL A 48 1.15 12.47 -16.94
CA VAL A 48 1.45 11.96 -15.59
C VAL A 48 2.50 12.82 -14.90
N GLN A 49 3.56 13.24 -15.60
CA GLN A 49 4.59 14.14 -15.04
C GLN A 49 4.00 15.50 -14.66
N ASP A 50 3.20 16.10 -15.54
CA ASP A 50 2.56 17.39 -15.31
C ASP A 50 1.63 17.34 -14.08
N LEU A 51 0.80 16.29 -13.98
CA LEU A 51 -0.09 16.08 -12.83
C LEU A 51 0.68 15.81 -11.53
N ARG A 52 1.78 15.05 -11.59
CA ARG A 52 2.64 14.84 -10.42
C ARG A 52 3.22 16.16 -9.92
N GLU A 53 3.67 17.03 -10.82
CA GLU A 53 4.16 18.36 -10.45
C GLU A 53 3.07 19.23 -9.83
N GLU A 54 1.85 19.19 -10.37
CA GLU A 54 0.72 19.92 -9.81
C GLU A 54 0.39 19.48 -8.39
N VAL A 55 0.32 18.17 -8.14
CA VAL A 55 0.08 17.61 -6.79
C VAL A 55 1.21 17.97 -5.83
N ARG A 56 2.47 17.95 -6.29
CA ARG A 56 3.60 18.40 -5.48
C ARG A 56 3.45 19.86 -5.06
N LYS A 57 3.06 20.75 -5.98
CA LYS A 57 2.83 22.16 -5.66
C LYS A 57 1.72 22.34 -4.64
N MET A 58 0.60 21.62 -4.78
CA MET A 58 -0.46 21.62 -3.76
C MET A 58 0.08 21.19 -2.38
N LEU A 59 0.95 20.18 -2.33
CA LEU A 59 1.63 19.74 -1.11
C LEU A 59 2.64 20.76 -0.56
N MET A 60 3.14 21.70 -1.35
CA MET A 60 4.07 22.73 -0.87
C MET A 60 3.36 24.04 -0.48
N GLU A 61 2.26 24.39 -1.15
CA GLU A 61 1.58 25.68 -0.99
C GLU A 61 0.60 25.71 0.18
N VAL A 62 -0.10 24.60 0.43
CA VAL A 62 -1.05 24.52 1.54
C VAL A 62 -0.29 24.54 2.88
N HIS A 63 -0.78 25.23 3.90
CA HIS A 63 -0.12 25.25 5.21
C HIS A 63 -0.19 23.88 5.90
N ASP A 64 0.88 23.42 6.55
CA ASP A 64 0.96 22.03 7.04
C ASP A 64 -0.09 21.68 8.09
N THR A 65 -0.44 22.62 8.97
CA THR A 65 -1.48 22.40 9.99
C THR A 65 -2.90 22.66 9.50
N SER A 66 -3.10 22.94 8.20
CA SER A 66 -4.44 23.21 7.67
C SER A 66 -5.24 21.93 7.49
N SER A 67 -6.56 22.03 7.59
CA SER A 67 -7.46 20.90 7.31
C SER A 67 -7.32 20.39 5.88
N GLU A 68 -7.08 21.29 4.92
CA GLU A 68 -6.88 20.93 3.52
C GLU A 68 -5.62 20.08 3.32
N LYS A 69 -4.53 20.33 4.07
CA LYS A 69 -3.31 19.52 4.01
C LYS A 69 -3.57 18.09 4.45
N LEU A 70 -4.22 17.93 5.61
CA LEU A 70 -4.59 16.63 6.16
C LEU A 70 -5.40 15.81 5.14
N GLU A 71 -6.41 16.42 4.55
CA GLU A 71 -7.26 15.76 3.56
C GLU A 71 -6.52 15.43 2.27
N LEU A 72 -5.62 16.32 1.82
CA LEU A 72 -4.81 16.09 0.64
C LEU A 72 -3.91 14.86 0.83
N ILE A 73 -3.20 14.79 1.98
CA ILE A 73 -2.36 13.64 2.32
C ILE A 73 -3.20 12.35 2.36
N ASP A 74 -4.38 12.40 3.01
CA ASP A 74 -5.27 11.23 3.07
C ASP A 74 -5.72 10.76 1.69
N LYS A 75 -6.14 11.69 0.83
CA LYS A 75 -6.56 11.37 -0.54
C LYS A 75 -5.43 10.73 -1.33
N ILE A 76 -4.21 11.28 -1.25
CA ILE A 76 -3.03 10.75 -1.94
C ILE A 76 -2.71 9.32 -1.48
N GLN A 77 -2.73 9.07 -0.16
CA GLN A 77 -2.49 7.74 0.41
C GLN A 77 -3.57 6.74 -0.02
N ARG A 78 -4.85 7.12 0.03
CA ARG A 78 -5.98 6.24 -0.32
C ARG A 78 -6.08 5.96 -1.83
N LEU A 79 -5.53 6.84 -2.67
CA LEU A 79 -5.38 6.61 -4.11
C LEU A 79 -4.21 5.68 -4.45
N GLY A 80 -3.35 5.33 -3.48
CA GLY A 80 -2.20 4.44 -3.71
C GLY A 80 -1.07 5.08 -4.50
N VAL A 81 -0.99 6.42 -4.54
CA VAL A 81 0.03 7.19 -5.29
C VAL A 81 0.99 7.95 -4.38
N SER A 82 0.95 7.71 -3.06
CA SER A 82 1.81 8.38 -2.08
C SER A 82 3.30 8.12 -2.27
N TYR A 83 3.68 7.01 -2.89
CA TYR A 83 5.08 6.66 -3.18
C TYR A 83 5.79 7.65 -4.12
N HIS A 84 5.04 8.54 -4.78
CA HIS A 84 5.60 9.63 -5.58
C HIS A 84 5.92 10.90 -4.78
N PHE A 85 5.47 10.99 -3.52
CA PHE A 85 5.46 12.19 -2.70
C PHE A 85 5.92 11.91 -1.26
N GLU A 86 6.76 10.88 -1.07
CA GLU A 86 7.14 10.41 0.27
C GLU A 86 7.83 11.51 1.08
N GLU A 87 8.75 12.25 0.45
CA GLU A 87 9.49 13.34 1.07
C GLU A 87 8.58 14.50 1.48
N GLU A 88 7.67 14.92 0.59
CA GLU A 88 6.74 16.01 0.87
C GLU A 88 5.75 15.65 1.99
N ILE A 89 5.22 14.41 1.96
CA ILE A 89 4.29 13.92 2.98
C ILE A 89 5.00 13.79 4.34
N GLU A 90 6.20 13.21 4.38
CA GLU A 90 6.98 13.06 5.60
C GLU A 90 7.29 14.42 6.22
N ALA A 91 7.73 15.39 5.41
CA ALA A 91 8.02 16.74 5.87
C ALA A 91 6.77 17.43 6.45
N SER A 92 5.62 17.32 5.78
CA SER A 92 4.37 17.90 6.30
C SER A 92 3.94 17.24 7.61
N LEU A 93 3.95 15.90 7.69
CA LEU A 93 3.56 15.17 8.91
C LEU A 93 4.50 15.47 10.08
N GLN A 94 5.80 15.61 9.83
CA GLN A 94 6.77 16.01 10.85
C GLN A 94 6.44 17.41 11.41
N ARG A 95 6.17 18.40 10.56
CA ARG A 95 5.79 19.76 11.01
C ARG A 95 4.46 19.77 11.75
N MET A 96 3.50 18.95 11.31
CA MET A 96 2.22 18.77 12.03
C MET A 96 2.43 18.13 13.40
N TYR A 97 3.35 17.19 13.53
CA TYR A 97 3.70 16.57 14.80
C TYR A 97 4.37 17.56 15.76
N GLU A 98 5.26 18.41 15.26
CA GLU A 98 5.87 19.50 16.04
C GLU A 98 4.81 20.47 16.55
N ALA A 99 3.91 20.92 15.68
CA ALA A 99 2.78 21.77 16.07
C ALA A 99 1.85 21.08 17.09
N TYR A 100 1.63 19.77 16.97
CA TYR A 100 0.86 18.98 17.94
C TYR A 100 1.49 19.00 19.32
N ARG A 101 2.82 18.85 19.37
CA ARG A 101 3.56 18.86 20.63
C ARG A 101 3.59 20.23 21.30
N GLU A 102 3.61 21.30 20.52
CA GLU A 102 3.54 22.67 21.03
C GLU A 102 2.12 23.03 21.49
N CYS A 103 1.11 22.60 20.74
CA CYS A 103 -0.29 22.85 21.02
C CYS A 103 -1.11 21.57 20.82
N ASN A 104 -1.49 20.93 21.93
CA ASN A 104 -2.32 19.71 21.91
C ASN A 104 -3.71 19.88 21.27
N ASN A 105 -4.07 21.08 20.83
CA ASN A 105 -5.40 21.42 20.30
C ASN A 105 -5.36 22.06 18.90
N ILE A 106 -4.43 21.65 18.02
CA ILE A 106 -4.27 22.25 16.68
C ILE A 106 -5.58 22.21 15.86
N TYR A 107 -6.37 21.14 16.02
CA TYR A 107 -7.60 20.91 15.26
C TYR A 107 -8.88 21.24 16.05
N GLY A 108 -8.73 21.88 17.22
CA GLY A 108 -9.86 22.18 18.10
C GLY A 108 -10.62 20.92 18.53
N ASP A 109 -11.92 21.09 18.70
CA ASP A 109 -12.85 20.01 19.06
C ASP A 109 -13.48 19.32 17.82
N ASP A 110 -12.93 19.53 16.61
CA ASP A 110 -13.39 18.83 15.41
C ASP A 110 -12.95 17.36 15.44
N LEU A 111 -13.90 16.47 15.74
CA LEU A 111 -13.64 15.04 15.87
C LEU A 111 -13.06 14.43 14.58
N TYR A 112 -13.49 14.89 13.41
CA TYR A 112 -13.00 14.36 12.14
C TYR A 112 -11.53 14.72 11.93
N LEU A 113 -11.17 16.00 12.11
CA LEU A 113 -9.80 16.46 11.94
C LEU A 113 -8.86 15.87 13.00
N VAL A 114 -9.30 15.77 14.25
CA VAL A 114 -8.55 15.13 15.33
C VAL A 114 -8.28 13.65 15.02
N ALA A 115 -9.32 12.90 14.61
CA ALA A 115 -9.17 11.49 14.28
C ALA A 115 -8.28 11.27 13.05
N LEU A 116 -8.41 12.14 12.04
CA LEU A 116 -7.60 12.10 10.83
C LEU A 116 -6.12 12.37 11.13
N GLY A 117 -5.83 13.46 11.86
CA GLY A 117 -4.48 13.80 12.26
C GLY A 117 -3.84 12.72 13.13
N PHE A 118 -4.57 12.21 14.13
CA PHE A 118 -4.12 11.11 14.97
C PHE A 118 -3.72 9.88 14.16
N ARG A 119 -4.57 9.48 13.19
CA ARG A 119 -4.31 8.33 12.34
C ARG A 119 -3.07 8.55 11.46
N LEU A 120 -3.00 9.66 10.73
CA LEU A 120 -1.91 9.93 9.79
C LEU A 120 -0.56 10.01 10.50
N LEU A 121 -0.49 10.69 11.64
CA LEU A 121 0.73 10.80 12.44
C LEU A 121 1.20 9.43 12.94
N ARG A 122 0.29 8.60 13.46
CA ARG A 122 0.64 7.25 13.94
C ARG A 122 1.03 6.31 12.82
N GLN A 123 0.41 6.41 11.64
CA GLN A 123 0.80 5.63 10.46
C GLN A 123 2.24 5.92 10.04
N GLN A 124 2.72 7.15 10.23
CA GLN A 124 4.11 7.56 9.97
C GLN A 124 5.06 7.29 11.15
N GLY A 125 4.60 6.65 12.22
CA GLY A 125 5.42 6.27 13.37
C GLY A 125 5.58 7.37 14.44
N HIS A 126 4.87 8.49 14.33
CA HIS A 126 4.86 9.50 15.40
C HIS A 126 4.05 9.02 16.61
N PHE A 127 4.60 9.25 17.80
CA PHE A 127 3.90 8.92 19.05
C PHE A 127 2.86 10.00 19.39
N VAL A 128 1.59 9.70 19.10
CA VAL A 128 0.45 10.53 19.52
C VAL A 128 -0.29 9.84 20.66
N SER A 129 -0.48 10.57 21.78
CA SER A 129 -1.20 10.07 22.96
C SER A 129 -2.68 9.82 22.61
N CYS A 130 -3.28 8.79 23.21
CA CYS A 130 -4.73 8.51 23.08
C CYS A 130 -5.58 9.25 24.13
N GLY A 131 -4.97 10.07 24.99
CA GLY A 131 -5.65 10.80 26.07
C GLY A 131 -5.00 12.15 26.35
N LYS A 132 -5.73 12.99 27.10
CA LYS A 132 -5.20 14.20 27.75
C LYS A 132 -4.41 13.84 29.00
#